data_AF-A0A7J7IH49-F1
#
_entry.id   AF-A0A7J7IH49-F1
#
_cell.length_a   1.000
_cell.length_b   1.000
_cell.length_c   1.000
_cell.angle_alpha   90.00
_cell.angle_beta   90.00
_cell.angle_gamma   90.00
#
_symmetry.space_group_name_H-M   'P 1'
#
loop_
_entity.id
_entity.type
_entity.pdbx_description
1 polymer ?
#
loop_
_entity_poly.entity_id
_entity_poly.type
_entity_poly.pdbx_seq_one_letter_code
_entity_poly.pdbx_strand_id
1 'polypeptide(L)'
;MALTLLAQTTMRSELGKLSLDKTFEEREMLNARIVDSINEAAAAWGMQCLRYEIRDINPPANVRKAMELQAEAERRKRAQILDSEGEKESEINVAEGQKRSKILNSEALQLEADQSSTR
;
A
#
# COMPACT_ATOMS: atom_id res chain seq x y z
N MET A 1 -23.33 -18.21 -28.16
CA MET A 1 -24.00 -17.79 -26.91
C MET A 1 -23.43 -18.46 -25.65
N ALA A 2 -23.11 -19.77 -25.67
CA ALA A 2 -22.57 -20.47 -24.50
C ALA A 2 -21.25 -19.89 -23.95
N LEU A 3 -20.30 -19.55 -24.83
CA LEU A 3 -19.00 -19.00 -24.42
C LEU A 3 -19.11 -17.64 -23.69
N THR A 4 -20.02 -16.78 -24.13
CA THR A 4 -20.25 -15.46 -23.49
C THR A 4 -20.81 -15.61 -22.09
N LEU A 5 -21.72 -16.57 -21.89
CA LEU A 5 -22.32 -16.86 -20.58
C LEU A 5 -21.27 -17.45 -19.62
N LEU A 6 -20.44 -18.37 -20.14
CA LEU A 6 -19.32 -18.93 -19.41
C LEU A 6 -18.36 -17.81 -18.96
N ALA A 7 -17.92 -16.96 -19.89
CA ALA A 7 -17.03 -15.84 -19.61
C ALA A 7 -17.64 -14.88 -18.56
N GLN A 8 -18.93 -14.55 -18.64
CA GLN A 8 -19.61 -13.72 -17.65
C GLN A 8 -19.66 -14.37 -16.26
N THR A 9 -19.91 -15.68 -16.20
CA THR A 9 -20.02 -16.41 -14.93
C THR A 9 -18.64 -16.53 -14.27
N THR A 10 -17.63 -16.88 -15.05
CA THR A 10 -16.22 -16.93 -14.61
C THR A 10 -15.75 -15.56 -14.13
N MET A 11 -16.00 -14.49 -14.91
CA MET A 11 -15.65 -13.12 -14.52
C MET A 11 -16.28 -12.73 -13.18
N ARG A 12 -17.57 -13.01 -12.98
CA ARG A 12 -18.27 -12.68 -11.73
C ARG A 12 -17.69 -13.45 -10.53
N SER A 13 -17.34 -14.72 -10.73
CA SER A 13 -16.73 -15.56 -9.70
C SER A 13 -15.33 -15.06 -9.30
N GLU A 14 -14.47 -14.77 -10.28
CA GLU A 14 -13.12 -14.27 -10.02
C GLU A 14 -13.10 -12.87 -9.39
N LEU A 15 -14.02 -11.99 -9.82
CA LEU A 15 -14.21 -10.67 -9.19
C LEU A 15 -14.67 -10.76 -7.74
N GLY A 16 -15.45 -11.78 -7.38
CA GLY A 16 -15.93 -11.96 -6.01
C GLY A 16 -14.86 -12.47 -5.03
N LYS A 17 -13.81 -13.09 -5.54
CA LYS A 17 -12.70 -13.63 -4.73
C LYS A 17 -11.63 -12.59 -4.41
N LEU A 18 -11.51 -11.56 -5.23
CA LEU A 18 -10.58 -10.46 -5.04
C LEU A 18 -11.27 -9.31 -4.29
N SER A 19 -10.53 -8.60 -3.43
CA SER A 19 -11.00 -7.29 -2.98
C SER A 19 -11.10 -6.35 -4.18
N LEU A 20 -12.11 -5.47 -4.19
CA LEU A 20 -12.30 -4.53 -5.30
C LEU A 20 -11.07 -3.64 -5.55
N ASP A 21 -10.33 -3.26 -4.51
CA ASP A 21 -9.09 -2.49 -4.67
C ASP A 21 -8.04 -3.28 -5.47
N LYS A 22 -7.80 -4.55 -5.12
CA LYS A 22 -6.86 -5.42 -5.84
C LYS A 22 -7.30 -5.72 -7.27
N THR A 23 -8.61 -5.76 -7.49
CA THR A 23 -9.19 -5.90 -8.83
C THR A 23 -8.81 -4.74 -9.75
N PHE A 24 -8.72 -3.52 -9.22
CA PHE A 24 -8.30 -2.34 -9.99
C PHE A 24 -6.79 -2.26 -10.17
N GLU A 25 -6.02 -2.62 -9.14
CA GLU A 25 -4.55 -2.59 -9.17
C GLU A 25 -3.95 -3.70 -10.06
N GLU A 26 -4.57 -4.87 -10.11
CA GLU A 26 -4.01 -6.07 -10.75
C GLU A 26 -4.82 -6.52 -11.98
N ARG A 27 -5.24 -5.58 -12.84
CA ARG A 27 -6.04 -5.89 -14.05
C ARG A 27 -5.40 -6.97 -14.94
N GLU A 28 -4.08 -6.96 -15.10
CA GLU A 28 -3.36 -7.99 -15.88
C GLU A 28 -3.48 -9.38 -15.23
N MET A 29 -3.34 -9.47 -13.91
CA MET A 29 -3.46 -10.73 -13.19
C MET A 29 -4.89 -11.27 -13.28
N LEU A 30 -5.89 -10.39 -13.16
CA LEU A 30 -7.29 -10.78 -13.30
C LEU A 30 -7.61 -11.26 -14.72
N ASN A 31 -7.11 -10.58 -15.75
CA ASN A 31 -7.27 -11.01 -17.14
C ASN A 31 -6.67 -12.41 -17.36
N ALA A 32 -5.46 -12.66 -16.83
CA ALA A 32 -4.82 -13.97 -16.93
C ALA A 32 -5.67 -15.08 -16.27
N ARG A 33 -6.12 -14.86 -15.03
CA ARG A 33 -6.97 -15.83 -14.31
C ARG A 33 -8.29 -16.12 -15.02
N ILE A 34 -8.92 -15.10 -15.62
CA ILE A 34 -10.15 -15.28 -16.39
C ILE A 34 -9.88 -16.10 -17.66
N VAL A 35 -8.79 -15.82 -18.37
CA VAL A 35 -8.38 -16.61 -19.55
C VAL A 35 -8.16 -18.07 -19.18
N ASP A 36 -7.44 -18.34 -18.08
CA ASP A 36 -7.16 -19.71 -17.62
C ASP A 36 -8.45 -20.47 -17.30
N SER A 37 -9.35 -19.86 -16.53
CA SER A 37 -10.61 -20.50 -16.15
C SER A 37 -11.58 -20.68 -17.34
N ILE A 38 -11.58 -19.75 -18.30
CA ILE A 38 -12.33 -19.93 -19.55
C ILE A 38 -11.74 -21.09 -20.35
N ASN A 39 -10.42 -21.18 -20.48
CA ASN A 39 -9.76 -22.24 -21.23
C ASN A 39 -9.98 -23.62 -20.62
N GLU A 40 -9.97 -23.74 -19.29
CA GLU A 40 -10.28 -24.98 -18.58
C GLU A 40 -11.67 -25.52 -18.95
N ALA A 41 -12.69 -24.65 -18.94
CA ALA A 41 -14.05 -25.05 -19.30
C ALA A 41 -14.27 -25.18 -20.82
N ALA A 42 -13.56 -24.39 -21.63
CA ALA A 42 -13.65 -24.43 -23.10
C ALA A 42 -12.90 -25.62 -23.73
N ALA A 43 -12.00 -26.28 -22.98
CA ALA A 43 -11.29 -27.48 -23.42
C ALA A 43 -12.24 -28.60 -23.86
N ALA A 44 -13.39 -28.75 -23.19
CA ALA A 44 -14.44 -29.71 -23.55
C ALA A 44 -15.06 -29.44 -24.94
N TRP A 45 -14.88 -28.24 -25.49
CA TRP A 45 -15.41 -27.80 -26.77
C TRP A 45 -14.32 -27.61 -27.83
N GLY A 46 -13.05 -27.89 -27.52
CA GLY A 46 -11.92 -27.70 -28.43
C GLY A 46 -11.66 -26.23 -28.81
N MET A 47 -12.07 -25.29 -27.95
CA MET A 47 -11.90 -23.85 -28.17
C MET A 47 -10.84 -23.28 -27.22
N GLN A 48 -10.10 -22.28 -27.69
CA GLN A 48 -9.08 -21.58 -26.91
C GLN A 48 -9.34 -20.08 -26.88
N CYS A 49 -9.41 -19.50 -25.68
CA CYS A 49 -9.40 -18.07 -25.43
C CYS A 49 -7.95 -17.56 -25.45
N LEU A 50 -7.66 -16.62 -26.36
CA LEU A 50 -6.32 -16.05 -26.52
C LEU A 50 -6.08 -14.84 -25.61
N ARG A 51 -7.12 -14.04 -25.37
CA ARG A 51 -7.02 -12.80 -24.59
C ARG A 51 -8.39 -12.42 -24.03
N TYR A 52 -8.39 -11.96 -22.79
CA TYR A 52 -9.54 -11.35 -22.15
C TYR A 52 -9.18 -9.92 -21.73
N GLU A 53 -10.11 -8.99 -21.92
CA GLU A 53 -9.93 -7.60 -21.53
C GLU A 53 -11.15 -7.06 -20.81
N ILE A 54 -10.92 -6.62 -19.58
CA ILE A 54 -11.90 -5.87 -18.82
C ILE A 54 -11.84 -4.40 -19.26
N ARG A 55 -12.95 -3.90 -19.84
CA ARG A 55 -13.12 -2.48 -20.15
C ARG A 55 -13.38 -1.65 -18.89
N ASP A 56 -14.61 -1.73 -18.38
CA ASP A 56 -15.08 -0.93 -17.26
C ASP A 56 -15.69 -1.80 -16.17
N ILE A 57 -15.28 -1.57 -14.93
CA ILE A 57 -15.91 -2.15 -13.74
C ILE A 57 -16.59 -1.00 -13.01
N ASN A 58 -17.92 -1.02 -12.98
CA ASN A 58 -18.69 0.00 -12.28
C ASN A 58 -19.39 -0.62 -11.07
N PRO A 59 -18.77 -0.60 -9.88
CA PRO A 59 -19.40 -1.13 -8.68
C PRO A 59 -20.64 -0.31 -8.29
N PRO A 60 -21.63 -0.94 -7.62
CA PRO A 60 -22.79 -0.22 -7.13
C PRO A 60 -22.39 0.84 -6.09
N ALA A 61 -23.22 1.88 -5.94
CA ALA A 61 -22.87 3.07 -5.17
C ALA A 61 -22.53 2.80 -3.69
N ASN A 62 -23.18 1.80 -3.09
CA ASN A 62 -22.92 1.36 -1.72
C ASN A 62 -21.48 0.80 -1.55
N VAL A 63 -21.02 0.00 -2.51
CA VAL A 63 -19.67 -0.59 -2.50
C VAL A 63 -18.62 0.51 -2.67
N ARG A 64 -18.85 1.43 -3.60
CA ARG A 64 -17.95 2.57 -3.85
C ARG A 64 -17.75 3.42 -2.59
N LYS A 65 -18.85 3.73 -1.88
CA LYS A 65 -18.81 4.46 -0.62
C LYS A 65 -18.07 3.71 0.49
N ALA A 66 -18.25 2.39 0.58
CA ALA A 66 -17.53 1.56 1.54
C ALA A 66 -16.01 1.53 1.24
N MET A 67 -15.64 1.47 -0.04
CA MET A 67 -14.23 1.55 -0.46
C MET A 67 -13.62 2.91 -0.14
N GLU A 68 -14.30 4.01 -0.44
CA GLU A 68 -13.83 5.36 -0.10
C GLU A 68 -13.58 5.51 1.41
N LEU A 69 -14.49 5.02 2.24
CA LEU A 69 -14.34 5.01 3.69
C LEU A 69 -13.16 4.15 4.16
N GLN A 70 -12.97 2.97 3.57
CA GLN A 70 -11.87 2.08 3.90
C GLN A 70 -10.51 2.69 3.49
N ALA A 71 -10.42 3.23 2.27
CA ALA A 71 -9.22 3.87 1.76
C ALA A 71 -8.87 5.12 2.58
N GLU A 72 -9.88 5.90 2.99
CA GLU A 72 -9.66 7.04 3.87
C GLU A 72 -9.20 6.61 5.27
N ALA A 73 -9.78 5.54 5.83
CA ALA A 73 -9.34 4.98 7.11
C ALA A 73 -7.89 4.47 7.05
N GLU A 74 -7.51 3.77 5.99
CA GLU A 74 -6.12 3.34 5.78
C GLU A 74 -5.17 4.53 5.63
N ARG A 75 -5.55 5.56 4.85
CA ARG A 75 -4.76 6.78 4.70
C ARG A 75 -4.58 7.49 6.03
N ARG A 76 -5.65 7.68 6.80
CA ARG A 76 -5.59 8.29 8.14
C ARG A 76 -4.71 7.49 9.08
N LYS A 77 -4.82 6.15 9.07
CA LYS A 77 -3.95 5.29 9.88
C LYS A 77 -2.48 5.44 9.49
N ARG A 78 -2.16 5.44 8.20
CA ARG A 78 -0.78 5.63 7.73
C ARG A 78 -0.24 7.02 8.08
N ALA A 79 -1.06 8.07 7.93
CA ALA A 79 -0.68 9.42 8.33
C ALA A 79 -0.39 9.50 9.83
N GLN A 80 -1.25 8.95 10.68
CA GLN A 80 -1.04 8.92 12.14
C GLN A 80 0.23 8.17 12.55
N ILE A 81 0.54 7.06 11.88
CA ILE A 81 1.78 6.31 12.14
C ILE A 81 2.98 7.18 11.75
N LEU A 82 2.96 7.78 10.57
CA LEU A 82 4.05 8.62 10.08
C LEU A 82 4.28 9.86 10.97
N ASP A 83 3.20 10.51 11.41
CA ASP A 83 3.27 11.67 12.31
C ASP A 83 3.86 11.25 13.67
N SER A 84 3.41 10.12 14.22
CA SER A 84 3.93 9.60 15.49
C SER A 84 5.40 9.17 15.41
N GLU A 85 5.80 8.58 14.28
CA GLU A 85 7.20 8.24 14.02
C GLU A 85 8.07 9.49 13.88
N GLY A 86 7.58 10.51 13.17
CA GLY A 86 8.27 11.79 13.01
C GLY A 86 8.41 12.57 14.32
N GLU A 87 7.38 12.57 15.17
CA GLU A 87 7.42 13.20 16.50
C GLU A 87 8.46 12.52 17.39
N LYS A 88 8.45 11.18 17.44
CA LYS A 88 9.45 10.40 18.17
C LYS A 88 10.87 10.69 17.67
N GLU A 89 11.08 10.70 16.37
CA GLU A 89 12.41 10.96 15.78
C GLU A 89 12.88 12.40 16.09
N SER A 90 11.98 13.37 16.02
CA SER A 90 12.25 14.76 16.38
C SER A 90 12.68 14.89 17.85
N GLU A 91 11.95 14.28 18.78
CA GLU A 91 12.30 14.31 20.21
C GLU A 91 13.68 13.69 20.49
N ILE A 92 14.00 12.57 19.85
CA ILE A 92 15.31 11.92 19.96
C ILE A 92 16.41 12.88 19.46
N ASN A 93 16.22 13.48 18.28
CA ASN A 93 17.20 14.40 17.69
C ASN A 93 17.45 15.62 18.59
N VAL A 94 16.40 16.18 19.19
CA VAL A 94 16.52 17.29 20.14
C VAL A 94 17.28 16.86 21.40
N ALA A 95 16.93 15.72 21.98
CA ALA A 95 17.59 15.20 23.19
C ALA A 95 19.08 14.90 22.95
N GLU A 96 19.41 14.29 21.81
CA GLU A 96 20.80 14.03 21.40
C GLU A 96 21.58 15.33 21.18
N GLY A 97 20.97 16.31 20.51
CA GLY A 97 21.55 17.64 20.32
C GLY A 97 21.87 18.34 21.65
N GLN A 98 20.93 18.32 22.60
CA GLN A 98 21.12 18.88 23.93
C GLN A 98 22.23 18.17 24.72
N LYS A 99 22.24 16.83 24.68
CA LYS A 99 23.30 16.03 25.33
C LYS A 99 24.66 16.40 24.77
N ARG A 100 24.78 16.47 23.44
CA ARG A 100 26.05 16.79 22.76
C ARG A 100 26.50 18.22 23.05
N SER A 101 25.58 19.19 23.05
CA SER A 101 25.87 20.57 23.42
C SER A 101 26.38 20.70 24.86
N LYS A 102 25.76 20.01 25.84
CA LYS A 102 26.22 20.02 27.24
C LYS A 102 27.62 19.42 27.41
N ILE A 103 27.93 18.35 26.68
CA ILE A 103 29.26 17.72 26.70
C ILE A 103 30.30 18.72 26.16
N LEU A 104 30.07 19.26 24.96
CA LEU A 104 30.98 20.22 24.33
C LEU A 104 31.21 21.46 25.19
N ASN A 105 30.17 21.98 25.85
CA ASN A 105 30.30 23.14 26.73
C ASN A 105 31.11 22.81 28.00
N SER A 106 30.92 21.61 28.57
CA SER A 106 31.70 21.15 29.73
C SER A 106 33.17 20.98 29.38
N GLU A 107 33.47 20.39 28.21
CA GLU A 107 34.84 20.24 27.70
C GLU A 107 35.50 21.59 27.43
N ALA A 108 34.78 22.55 26.84
CA ALA A 108 35.29 23.90 26.61
C ALA A 108 35.66 24.62 27.92
N LEU A 109 34.80 24.55 28.94
CA LEU A 109 35.06 25.15 30.24
C LEU A 109 36.28 24.55 30.95
N GLN A 110 36.49 23.22 30.84
CA GLN A 110 37.68 22.56 31.38
C GLN A 110 38.96 23.05 30.68
N LEU A 111 38.94 23.14 29.35
CA LEU A 111 40.06 23.66 28.57
C LEU A 111 40.42 25.10 28.93
N GLU A 112 39.44 25.97 29.14
CA GLU A 112 39.67 27.35 29.58
C GLU A 112 40.26 27.41 30.99
N ALA A 113 39.77 26.58 31.92
CA ALA A 113 40.30 26.50 33.28
C ALA A 113 41.75 26.03 33.29
N ASP A 114 42.09 24.99 32.52
CA ASP A 114 43.46 24.46 32.42
C ASP A 114 44.43 25.48 31.82
N GLN A 115 43.98 26.26 30.82
CA GLN A 115 44.79 27.34 30.23
C GLN A 115 45.03 28.51 31.20
N SER A 116 44.09 28.77 32.12
CA SER A 116 44.23 29.81 33.13
C SER A 116 45.17 29.44 34.28
N SER A 117 45.31 28.14 34.60
CA SER A 117 46.20 27.64 35.66
C SER A 117 47.67 27.52 35.21
N THR A 118 47.91 27.50 33.90
CA THR A 118 49.25 27.36 33.31
C THR A 118 49.92 28.72 33.00
N ARG A 119 49.25 29.85 33.30
CA ARG A 119 49.77 31.22 33.18
C ARG A 119 50.06 31.83 34.55
#